data_AF-A0A1A2ZZ10-F1
#
_entry.id   AF-A0A1A2ZZ10-F1
#
_cell.length_a   1.000
_cell.length_b   1.000
_cell.length_c   1.000
_cell.angle_alpha   90.00
_cell.angle_beta   90.00
_cell.angle_gamma   90.00
#
_symmetry.space_group_name_H-M   'P 1'
#
loop_
_entity.id
_entity.type
_entity.pdbx_description
1 polymer ?
#
loop_
_entity_poly.entity_id
_entity_poly.type
_entity_poly.pdbx_seq_one_letter_code
_entity_poly.pdbx_strand_id
1 'polypeptide(L)'
;MSFLTSPPEAIASWLHSGPGSAPMLAAAAAWDGLSTELGSAAHSFSSITSGLAGQAWQGPASAAMMRTAARYGAYLTEAATQAHTAATQARAAADAFESAITAVVHPAFVAANRNRLAQLAASNVFGQNAPAIAAAEFDYERMWAQDVAAMIGYHAAASAAVAQLGTAYLP
;
A
#
# COMPACT_ATOMS: atom_id res chain seq x y z
N MET A 1 -12.31 13.90 2.33
CA MET A 1 -11.33 15.01 2.43
C MET A 1 -10.49 15.01 1.16
N SER A 2 -10.16 16.17 0.58
CA SER A 2 -9.39 16.26 -0.66
C SER A 2 -8.02 16.86 -0.39
N PHE A 3 -6.94 16.11 -0.66
CA PHE A 3 -5.57 16.63 -0.55
C PHE A 3 -5.28 17.74 -1.56
N LEU A 4 -6.05 17.79 -2.66
CA LEU A 4 -5.90 18.80 -3.72
C LEU A 4 -6.10 20.24 -3.26
N THR A 5 -6.80 20.46 -2.14
CA THR A 5 -7.09 21.81 -1.62
C THR A 5 -6.56 22.00 -0.20
N SER A 6 -5.76 21.06 0.29
CA SER A 6 -5.23 21.11 1.65
C SER A 6 -3.86 21.81 1.67
N PRO A 7 -3.54 22.57 2.72
CA PRO A 7 -2.24 23.23 2.82
C PRO A 7 -1.10 22.21 3.05
N PRO A 8 0.15 22.55 2.72
CA PRO A 8 1.33 21.70 2.96
C PRO A 8 1.42 21.18 4.40
N GLU A 9 1.11 22.03 5.39
CA GLU A 9 1.14 21.66 6.81
C GLU A 9 0.22 20.47 7.12
N ALA A 10 -0.98 20.46 6.53
CA ALA A 10 -1.93 19.39 6.74
C ALA A 10 -1.45 18.09 6.06
N ILE A 11 -1.01 18.17 4.80
CA ILE A 11 -0.53 17.01 4.04
C ILE A 11 0.66 16.37 4.76
N ALA A 12 1.67 17.16 5.13
CA ALA A 12 2.83 16.67 5.86
C ALA A 12 2.43 16.10 7.23
N SER A 13 1.50 16.73 7.95
CA SER A 13 1.02 16.19 9.24
C SER A 13 0.39 14.81 9.08
N TRP A 14 -0.39 14.55 8.03
CA TRP A 14 -1.05 13.26 7.82
C TRP A 14 -0.06 12.15 7.54
N LEU A 15 0.99 12.41 6.74
CA LEU A 15 1.99 11.39 6.43
C LEU A 15 2.90 11.08 7.62
N HIS A 16 3.23 12.09 8.43
CA HIS A 16 4.14 11.92 9.56
C HIS A 16 3.45 11.50 10.87
N SER A 17 2.12 11.61 10.97
CA SER A 17 1.34 11.18 12.14
C SER A 17 0.80 9.75 11.94
N GLY A 18 1.67 8.76 12.06
CA GLY A 18 1.25 7.36 11.95
C GLY A 18 2.33 6.36 12.35
N PRO A 19 1.97 5.05 12.40
CA PRO A 19 2.89 3.97 12.73
C PRO A 19 3.90 3.65 11.60
N GLY A 20 3.84 4.37 10.47
CA GLY A 20 4.66 4.12 9.29
C GLY A 20 4.25 2.86 8.51
N SER A 21 5.14 2.37 7.66
CA SER A 21 4.93 1.20 6.79
C SER A 21 5.07 -0.15 7.49
N ALA A 22 5.68 -0.20 8.67
CA ALA A 22 6.02 -1.45 9.36
C ALA A 22 4.82 -2.41 9.59
N PRO A 23 3.63 -1.95 10.02
CA PRO A 23 2.47 -2.83 10.14
C PRO A 23 2.03 -3.46 8.81
N MET A 24 2.17 -2.72 7.70
CA MET A 24 1.83 -3.23 6.36
C MET A 24 2.85 -4.29 5.90
N LEU A 25 4.13 -4.08 6.19
CA LEU A 25 5.18 -5.07 5.92
C LEU A 25 5.01 -6.34 6.77
N ALA A 26 4.59 -6.21 8.02
CA ALA A 26 4.24 -7.35 8.86
C ALA A 26 3.04 -8.13 8.29
N ALA A 27 2.01 -7.43 7.82
CA ALA A 27 0.88 -8.06 7.13
C ALA A 27 1.33 -8.79 5.85
N ALA A 28 2.23 -8.20 5.07
CA ALA A 28 2.80 -8.85 3.90
C ALA A 28 3.49 -10.18 4.24
N ALA A 29 4.31 -10.19 5.31
CA ALA A 29 4.97 -11.41 5.77
C ALA A 29 3.96 -12.49 6.23
N ALA A 30 2.91 -12.09 6.94
CA ALA A 30 1.86 -13.02 7.36
C ALA A 30 1.11 -13.64 6.18
N TRP A 31 0.77 -12.85 5.15
CA TRP A 31 0.14 -13.35 3.92
C TRP A 31 1.03 -14.32 3.14
N ASP A 32 2.34 -14.07 3.10
CA ASP A 32 3.31 -14.95 2.45
C ASP A 32 3.45 -16.28 3.22
N GLY A 33 3.44 -16.21 4.55
CA GLY A 33 3.37 -17.39 5.42
C GLY A 33 2.12 -18.23 5.16
N LEU A 34 0.95 -17.58 5.07
CA LEU A 34 -0.30 -18.26 4.73
C LEU A 34 -0.26 -18.92 3.34
N SER A 35 0.32 -18.24 2.35
CA SER A 35 0.52 -18.81 1.01
C SER A 35 1.32 -20.12 1.07
N THR A 36 2.42 -20.12 1.83
CA THR A 36 3.29 -21.27 2.02
C THR A 36 2.57 -22.45 2.69
N GLU A 37 1.80 -22.18 3.75
CA GLU A 37 1.03 -23.20 4.47
C GLU A 37 -0.07 -23.80 3.58
N LEU A 38 -0.80 -22.97 2.82
CA LEU A 38 -1.84 -23.43 1.89
C LEU A 38 -1.25 -24.28 0.76
N GLY A 39 -0.11 -23.89 0.20
CA GLY A 39 0.61 -24.67 -0.82
C GLY A 39 1.08 -26.03 -0.27
N SER A 40 1.62 -26.04 0.96
CA SER A 40 2.03 -27.27 1.65
C SER A 40 0.84 -28.19 1.93
N ALA A 41 -0.29 -27.63 2.36
CA ALA A 41 -1.53 -28.37 2.56
C ALA A 41 -2.06 -28.96 1.25
N ALA A 42 -2.04 -28.22 0.14
CA ALA A 42 -2.44 -28.71 -1.18
C ALA A 42 -1.58 -29.92 -1.62
N HIS A 43 -0.26 -29.82 -1.46
CA HIS A 43 0.67 -30.91 -1.79
C HIS A 43 0.45 -32.15 -0.91
N SER A 44 0.32 -31.97 0.40
CA SER A 44 0.05 -33.06 1.34
C SER A 44 -1.27 -33.76 1.01
N PHE A 45 -2.33 -32.99 0.76
CA PHE A 45 -3.64 -33.52 0.40
C PHE A 45 -3.61 -34.31 -0.92
N SER A 46 -2.90 -33.81 -1.93
CA SER A 46 -2.70 -34.52 -3.21
C SER A 46 -1.91 -35.83 -3.03
N SER A 47 -0.86 -35.82 -2.21
CA SER A 47 -0.05 -37.01 -1.91
C SER A 47 -0.86 -38.10 -1.20
N ILE A 48 -1.64 -37.73 -0.18
CA ILE A 48 -2.47 -38.69 0.57
C ILE A 48 -3.57 -39.29 -0.32
N THR A 49 -4.23 -38.45 -1.12
CA THR A 49 -5.34 -38.89 -1.97
C THR A 49 -4.88 -39.78 -3.12
N SER A 50 -3.76 -39.44 -3.76
CA SER A 50 -3.11 -40.31 -4.76
C SER A 50 -2.61 -41.62 -4.16
N GLY A 51 -2.01 -41.59 -2.97
CA GLY A 51 -1.61 -42.78 -2.23
C GLY A 51 -2.78 -43.72 -1.95
N LEU A 52 -3.93 -43.19 -1.53
CA LEU A 52 -5.13 -43.98 -1.25
C LEU A 52 -5.71 -44.62 -2.52
N ALA A 53 -5.76 -43.88 -3.63
CA ALA A 53 -6.28 -44.37 -4.91
C ALA A 53 -5.36 -45.39 -5.59
N GLY A 54 -4.05 -45.30 -5.35
CA GLY A 54 -3.05 -46.24 -5.90
C GLY A 54 -3.00 -47.61 -5.20
N GLN A 55 -3.78 -47.81 -4.13
CA GLN A 55 -3.81 -49.03 -3.32
C GLN A 55 -5.10 -49.84 -3.58
N ALA A 56 -5.62 -50.55 -2.58
CA ALA A 56 -6.78 -51.44 -2.72
C ALA A 56 -8.12 -50.70 -2.95
N TRP A 57 -8.18 -49.38 -2.77
CA TRP A 57 -9.43 -48.62 -2.90
C TRP A 57 -9.70 -48.16 -4.33
N GLN A 58 -10.25 -49.07 -5.13
CA GLN A 58 -10.53 -48.85 -6.55
C GLN A 58 -12.02 -48.99 -6.89
N GLY A 59 -12.42 -48.41 -8.03
CA GLY A 59 -13.77 -48.49 -8.57
C GLY A 59 -14.50 -47.15 -8.66
N PRO A 60 -15.76 -47.14 -9.13
CA PRO A 60 -16.49 -45.91 -9.46
C PRO A 60 -16.63 -44.91 -8.31
N ALA A 61 -16.82 -45.40 -7.08
CA ALA A 61 -16.91 -44.56 -5.88
C ALA A 61 -15.58 -43.88 -5.54
N SER A 62 -14.46 -44.62 -5.59
CA SER A 62 -13.12 -44.06 -5.39
C SER A 62 -12.80 -42.99 -6.45
N ALA A 63 -13.11 -43.27 -7.73
CA ALA A 63 -12.96 -42.31 -8.81
C ALA A 63 -13.82 -41.04 -8.62
N ALA A 64 -15.04 -41.18 -8.10
CA ALA A 64 -15.88 -40.03 -7.76
C ALA A 64 -15.27 -39.17 -6.63
N MET A 65 -14.75 -39.80 -5.58
CA MET A 65 -14.11 -39.09 -4.47
C MET A 65 -12.80 -38.40 -4.91
N MET A 66 -11.99 -39.03 -5.77
CA MET A 66 -10.78 -38.42 -6.33
C MET A 66 -11.05 -37.16 -7.13
N ARG A 67 -12.16 -37.10 -7.88
CA ARG A 67 -12.56 -35.87 -8.59
C ARG A 67 -12.90 -34.73 -7.62
N THR A 68 -13.57 -35.05 -6.51
CA THR A 68 -13.87 -34.07 -5.46
C THR A 68 -12.60 -33.62 -4.74
N ALA A 69 -11.71 -34.55 -4.40
CA ALA A 69 -10.42 -34.26 -3.81
C ALA A 69 -9.58 -33.32 -4.72
N ALA A 70 -9.51 -33.60 -6.02
CA ALA A 70 -8.81 -32.72 -6.96
C ALA A 70 -9.32 -31.27 -6.93
N ARG A 71 -10.64 -31.06 -6.77
CA ARG A 71 -11.21 -29.71 -6.62
C ARG A 71 -10.78 -29.02 -5.33
N TYR A 72 -10.73 -29.75 -4.21
CA TYR A 72 -10.22 -29.20 -2.94
C TYR A 72 -8.74 -28.84 -3.02
N GLY A 73 -7.91 -29.70 -3.64
CA GLY A 73 -6.51 -29.39 -3.87
C GLY A 73 -6.32 -28.14 -4.73
N ALA A 74 -7.10 -28.02 -5.82
CA ALA A 74 -7.09 -26.83 -6.67
C ALA A 74 -7.50 -25.56 -5.91
N TYR A 75 -8.52 -25.65 -5.06
CA TYR A 75 -8.95 -24.54 -4.20
C TYR A 75 -7.83 -24.07 -3.25
N LEU A 76 -7.10 -25.00 -2.62
CA LEU A 76 -5.99 -24.65 -1.74
C LEU A 76 -4.85 -23.97 -2.51
N THR A 77 -4.50 -24.46 -3.70
CA THR A 77 -3.47 -23.84 -4.56
C THR A 77 -3.88 -22.44 -5.02
N GLU A 78 -5.16 -22.25 -5.37
CA GLU A 78 -5.71 -20.95 -5.73
C GLU A 78 -5.66 -19.98 -4.55
N ALA A 79 -6.11 -20.41 -3.36
CA ALA A 79 -6.04 -19.62 -2.14
C ALA A 79 -4.58 -19.26 -1.77
N ALA A 80 -3.62 -20.17 -1.98
CA ALA A 80 -2.20 -19.88 -1.80
C ALA A 80 -1.72 -18.75 -2.73
N THR A 81 -2.16 -18.77 -3.99
CA THR A 81 -1.81 -17.77 -5.01
C THR A 81 -2.41 -16.40 -4.66
N GLN A 82 -3.64 -16.38 -4.16
CA GLN A 82 -4.31 -15.16 -3.69
C GLN A 82 -3.60 -14.57 -2.45
N ALA A 83 -3.20 -15.42 -1.50
CA ALA A 83 -2.43 -15.00 -0.34
C ALA A 83 -1.08 -14.39 -0.74
N HIS A 84 -0.37 -14.99 -1.69
CA HIS A 84 0.89 -14.41 -2.19
C HIS A 84 0.68 -13.08 -2.93
N THR A 85 -0.40 -12.96 -3.70
CA THR A 85 -0.79 -11.68 -4.33
C THR A 85 -1.05 -10.62 -3.26
N ALA A 86 -1.79 -10.95 -2.20
CA ALA A 86 -2.03 -10.05 -1.09
C ALA A 86 -0.73 -9.59 -0.40
N ALA A 87 0.22 -10.50 -0.20
CA ALA A 87 1.54 -10.16 0.33
C ALA A 87 2.27 -9.15 -0.57
N THR A 88 2.26 -9.38 -1.88
CA THR A 88 2.90 -8.50 -2.87
C THR A 88 2.26 -7.11 -2.89
N GLN A 89 0.93 -7.02 -2.87
CA GLN A 89 0.24 -5.73 -2.87
C GLN A 89 0.41 -4.97 -1.55
N ALA A 90 0.51 -5.67 -0.42
CA ALA A 90 0.84 -5.03 0.85
C ALA A 90 2.25 -4.39 0.82
N ARG A 91 3.25 -5.06 0.22
CA ARG A 91 4.58 -4.47 0.00
C ARG A 91 4.51 -3.24 -0.92
N ALA A 92 3.78 -3.35 -2.04
CA ALA A 92 3.60 -2.22 -2.96
C ALA A 92 2.94 -1.00 -2.29
N ALA A 93 1.96 -1.22 -1.41
CA ALA A 93 1.33 -0.16 -0.64
C ALA A 93 2.31 0.48 0.37
N ALA A 94 3.17 -0.31 1.02
CA ALA A 94 4.22 0.19 1.89
C ALA A 94 5.24 1.04 1.11
N ASP A 95 5.70 0.58 -0.06
CA ASP A 95 6.64 1.31 -0.91
C ASP A 95 6.05 2.63 -1.43
N ALA A 96 4.75 2.62 -1.77
CA ALA A 96 4.03 3.83 -2.17
C ALA A 96 3.99 4.87 -1.03
N PHE A 97 3.79 4.43 0.21
CA PHE A 97 3.80 5.30 1.39
C PHE A 97 5.20 5.89 1.64
N GLU A 98 6.25 5.08 1.60
CA GLU A 98 7.64 5.55 1.79
C GLU A 98 8.07 6.54 0.69
N SER A 99 7.65 6.27 -0.55
CA SER A 99 7.86 7.19 -1.67
C SER A 99 7.15 8.53 -1.43
N ALA A 100 5.92 8.50 -0.91
CA ALA A 100 5.16 9.70 -0.59
C ALA A 100 5.81 10.50 0.55
N ILE A 101 6.25 9.83 1.63
CA ILE A 101 6.98 10.46 2.74
C ILE A 101 8.23 11.19 2.25
N THR A 102 8.96 10.55 1.32
CA THR A 102 10.21 11.11 0.79
C THR A 102 9.96 12.30 -0.15
N ALA A 103 8.84 12.29 -0.87
CA ALA A 103 8.49 13.33 -1.83
C ALA A 103 7.82 14.57 -1.21
N VAL A 104 7.05 14.39 -0.14
CA VAL A 104 6.40 15.49 0.59
C VAL A 104 7.44 16.37 1.28
N VAL A 105 7.19 17.68 1.29
CA VAL A 105 8.05 18.66 1.92
C VAL A 105 8.07 18.43 3.44
N HIS A 106 9.27 18.29 4.00
CA HIS A 106 9.43 18.09 5.43
C HIS A 106 8.81 19.27 6.23
N PRO A 107 8.04 19.01 7.31
CA PRO A 107 7.33 20.04 8.07
C PRO A 107 8.18 21.23 8.53
N ALA A 108 9.46 20.99 8.83
CA ALA A 108 10.40 22.03 9.24
C ALA A 108 10.62 23.11 8.17
N PHE A 109 10.60 22.76 6.88
CA PHE A 109 10.78 23.73 5.79
C PHE A 109 9.54 24.62 5.61
N VAL A 110 8.34 24.02 5.73
CA VAL A 110 7.08 24.75 5.71
C VAL A 110 7.03 25.74 6.88
N ALA A 111 7.36 25.28 8.09
CA ALA A 111 7.42 26.13 9.28
C ALA A 111 8.45 27.27 9.15
N ALA A 112 9.64 26.99 8.61
CA ALA A 112 10.66 28.01 8.37
C ALA A 112 10.17 29.10 7.40
N ASN A 113 9.51 28.71 6.31
CA ASN A 113 8.91 29.66 5.37
C ASN A 113 7.85 30.55 6.04
N ARG A 114 6.94 29.96 6.83
CA ARG A 114 5.89 30.71 7.54
C ARG A 114 6.44 31.67 8.58
N ASN A 115 7.45 31.25 9.35
CA ASN A 115 8.14 32.13 10.27
C ASN A 115 8.85 33.29 9.56
N ARG A 116 9.48 33.02 8.40
CA ARG A 116 10.12 34.06 7.58
C ARG A 116 9.10 35.06 7.05
N LEU A 117 7.96 34.62 6.55
CA LEU A 117 6.88 35.50 6.10
C LEU A 117 6.41 36.42 7.23
N ALA A 118 6.15 35.87 8.42
CA ALA A 118 5.70 36.63 9.58
C ALA A 118 6.71 37.73 9.98
N GLN A 119 8.01 37.42 9.99
CA GLN A 119 9.07 38.40 10.29
C GLN A 119 9.16 39.50 9.22
N LEU A 120 9.05 39.14 7.95
CA LEU A 120 9.08 40.09 6.84
C LEU A 120 7.88 41.05 6.90
N ALA A 121 6.68 40.52 7.18
CA ALA A 121 5.47 41.32 7.33
C ALA A 121 5.55 42.27 8.53
N ALA A 122 6.02 41.77 9.69
CA ALA A 122 6.17 42.57 10.90
C ALA A 122 7.15 43.76 10.74
N SER A 123 8.16 43.62 9.88
CA SER A 123 9.15 44.66 9.59
C SER A 123 8.83 45.52 8.36
N ASN A 124 7.68 45.31 7.70
CA ASN A 124 7.33 45.95 6.43
C ASN A 124 6.70 47.36 6.57
N VAL A 125 7.20 48.21 7.48
CA VAL A 125 6.58 49.50 7.83
C VAL A 125 6.43 50.44 6.63
N PHE A 126 7.41 50.41 5.70
CA PHE A 126 7.43 51.26 4.50
C PHE A 126 7.21 50.47 3.20
N GLY A 127 6.76 49.23 3.26
CA GLY A 127 6.53 48.40 2.05
C GLY A 127 7.80 47.84 1.40
N GLN A 128 9.00 48.12 1.94
CA GLN A 128 10.28 47.72 1.34
C GLN A 128 10.48 46.20 1.26
N ASN A 129 9.84 45.43 2.16
CA ASN A 129 9.90 43.97 2.16
C ASN A 129 8.93 43.32 1.18
N ALA A 130 8.09 44.08 0.46
CA ALA A 130 7.08 43.51 -0.43
C ALA A 130 7.64 42.47 -1.44
N PRO A 131 8.81 42.69 -2.10
CA PRO A 131 9.39 41.67 -2.98
C PRO A 131 9.80 40.38 -2.24
N ALA A 132 10.31 40.49 -1.01
CA ALA A 132 10.71 39.34 -0.21
C ALA A 132 9.51 38.56 0.34
N ILE A 133 8.42 39.26 0.68
CA ILE A 133 7.13 38.64 1.06
C ILE A 133 6.59 37.83 -0.12
N ALA A 134 6.53 38.42 -1.31
CA ALA A 134 6.08 37.73 -2.52
C ALA A 134 6.93 36.49 -2.84
N ALA A 135 8.25 36.56 -2.65
CA ALA A 135 9.13 35.40 -2.81
C ALA A 135 8.81 34.28 -1.80
N ALA A 136 8.57 34.63 -0.53
CA ALA A 136 8.21 33.65 0.50
C ALA A 136 6.83 33.01 0.24
N GLU A 137 5.86 33.77 -0.28
CA GLU A 137 4.56 33.23 -0.70
C GLU A 137 4.70 32.29 -1.90
N PHE A 138 5.49 32.68 -2.91
CA PHE A 138 5.78 31.82 -4.06
C PHE A 138 6.44 30.49 -3.67
N ASP A 139 7.43 30.52 -2.77
CA ASP A 139 8.07 29.30 -2.26
C ASP A 139 7.07 28.40 -1.51
N TYR A 140 6.12 28.99 -0.78
CA TYR A 140 5.06 28.23 -0.11
C TYR A 140 4.10 27.58 -1.11
N GLU A 141 3.71 28.28 -2.18
CA GLU A 141 2.90 27.72 -3.26
C GLU A 141 3.63 26.57 -3.97
N ARG A 142 4.95 26.65 -4.13
CA ARG A 142 5.76 25.54 -4.66
C ARG A 142 5.76 24.33 -3.74
N MET A 143 5.89 24.53 -2.43
CA MET A 143 5.78 23.44 -1.44
C MET A 143 4.42 22.77 -1.54
N TRP A 144 3.34 23.56 -1.66
CA TRP A 144 1.99 23.04 -1.85
C TRP A 144 1.83 22.23 -3.14
N ALA A 145 2.32 22.74 -4.27
CA ALA A 145 2.25 22.02 -5.53
C ALA A 145 3.04 20.69 -5.48
N GLN A 146 4.19 20.67 -4.81
CA GLN A 146 4.98 19.46 -4.61
C GLN A 146 4.24 18.42 -3.75
N ASP A 147 3.67 18.84 -2.62
CA ASP A 147 2.93 17.96 -1.72
C ASP A 147 1.68 17.38 -2.40
N VAL A 148 0.96 18.19 -3.17
CA VAL A 148 -0.18 17.73 -3.97
C VAL A 148 0.26 16.71 -5.01
N ALA A 149 1.35 16.96 -5.75
CA ALA A 149 1.87 16.02 -6.73
C ALA A 149 2.29 14.68 -6.10
N ALA A 150 2.94 14.72 -4.94
CA ALA A 150 3.30 13.54 -4.17
C ALA A 150 2.05 12.73 -3.77
N MET A 151 0.99 13.39 -3.31
CA MET A 151 -0.27 12.74 -2.93
C MET A 151 -1.04 12.16 -4.12
N ILE A 152 -0.98 12.78 -5.30
CA ILE A 152 -1.52 12.20 -6.54
C ILE A 152 -0.79 10.89 -6.85
N GLY A 153 0.54 10.89 -6.81
CA GLY A 153 1.36 9.69 -7.03
C GLY A 153 1.04 8.59 -6.02
N TYR A 154 0.95 8.94 -4.73
CA TYR A 154 0.59 8.00 -3.68
C TYR A 154 -0.80 7.39 -3.91
N HIS A 155 -1.80 8.24 -4.19
CA HIS A 155 -3.16 7.76 -4.45
C HIS A 155 -3.23 6.82 -5.65
N ALA A 156 -2.54 7.15 -6.75
CA ALA A 156 -2.50 6.28 -7.94
C ALA A 156 -1.85 4.93 -7.63
N ALA A 157 -0.69 4.92 -6.96
CA ALA A 157 0.01 3.69 -6.62
C ALA A 157 -0.78 2.81 -5.62
N ALA A 158 -1.34 3.41 -4.57
CA ALA A 158 -2.16 2.70 -3.60
C ALA A 158 -3.43 2.12 -4.24
N SER A 159 -4.09 2.88 -5.13
CA SER A 159 -5.28 2.41 -5.85
C SER A 159 -4.95 1.26 -6.79
N ALA A 160 -3.80 1.32 -7.48
CA ALA A 160 -3.33 0.24 -8.33
C ALA A 160 -3.06 -1.04 -7.52
N ALA A 161 -2.43 -0.93 -6.35
CA ALA A 161 -2.19 -2.07 -5.47
C ALA A 161 -3.49 -2.75 -5.03
N VAL A 162 -4.50 -1.96 -4.65
CA VAL A 162 -5.83 -2.48 -4.28
C VAL A 162 -6.54 -3.14 -5.47
N ALA A 163 -6.42 -2.57 -6.67
CA ALA A 163 -7.08 -3.13 -7.87
C ALA A 163 -6.60 -4.56 -8.19
N GLN A 164 -5.35 -4.91 -7.85
CA GLN A 164 -4.81 -6.25 -8.04
C GLN A 164 -5.36 -7.31 -7.07
N LEU A 165 -6.08 -6.90 -6.01
CA LEU A 165 -6.73 -7.82 -5.08
C LEU A 165 -8.12 -8.28 -5.58
N GLY A 166 -8.75 -7.48 -6.45
CA GLY A 166 -10.14 -7.69 -6.90
C GLY A 166 -10.34 -8.74 -7.99
N THR A 167 -9.26 -9.31 -8.54
CA THR A 167 -9.33 -10.33 -9.60
C THR A 167 -9.64 -11.75 -9.09
N ALA A 168 -9.69 -11.96 -7.77
CA ALA A 168 -9.86 -13.26 -7.13
C ALA A 168 -11.32 -13.69 -6.88
N TYR A 169 -12.31 -12.84 -7.14
CA TYR A 169 -13.71 -13.13 -6.81
C TYR A 169 -14.56 -13.38 -8.05
N LEU A 170 -14.43 -14.54 -8.70
CA LEU A 170 -15.49 -15.14 -9.53
C LEU A 170 -15.34 -16.68 -9.59
N PRO A 171 -16.19 -17.46 -8.90
CA PRO A 171 -16.58 -18.79 -9.35
C PRO A 171 -17.55 -18.74 -10.54
#